data_AF-A0A959BQ81-F1
#
_entry.id   AF-A0A959BQ81-F1
#
_cell.length_a   1.000
_cell.length_b   1.000
_cell.length_c   1.000
_cell.angle_alpha   90.00
_cell.angle_beta   90.00
_cell.angle_gamma   90.00
#
_symmetry.space_group_name_H-M   'P 1'
#
loop_
_entity.id
_entity.type
_entity.pdbx_description
1 polymer ?
#
loop_
_entity_poly.entity_id
_entity_poly.type
_entity_poly.pdbx_seq_one_letter_code
_entity_poly.pdbx_strand_id
1 'polypeptide(L)'
;IANGQPAYQYDFNDGNGFVSENELSNLPAGSYMVDVQDDNLCRGSFTFTLEDPPLLQASFGLQGISCFGENDGQLTAIATGGVGGYAYQWAAGQSAATLNGLGPGAYAVTITDANGCITDADTSFNQPPELFIELDTVINALCFGEPTGFISVLGNGGVPPFEFSAGGQIFQVAPDFDNLLAGAYELTIMDANGCTNTISATITQPGQLIVDAGPDERIELGYSARLRAVANDLNVAYSWEPPDSLSCAECQAPQANPVNTTTYTVTATDANGCIATDEVVVLVLKNRPVYIPNAFSPNEDGRNDLFTIYAGPGARQVLDLKIFNRWGGLVFEKGPFQPNDPSLGWDGFFKGEPAQVGVYAYFAEVAFIDGVSIIYEGDISLVR
;
A
#
# COMPACT_ATOMS: atom_id res chain seq x y z
N ILE A 1 -39.61 -88.82 -2.91
CA ILE A 1 -40.77 -89.54 -2.33
C ILE A 1 -40.30 -90.24 -1.07
N ALA A 2 -40.79 -89.89 0.12
CA ALA A 2 -40.40 -90.60 1.34
C ALA A 2 -40.93 -92.04 1.27
N ASN A 3 -40.04 -93.03 1.48
CA ASN A 3 -40.32 -94.47 1.41
C ASN A 3 -40.63 -95.05 0.00
N GLY A 4 -40.28 -94.37 -1.10
CA GLY A 4 -40.47 -94.92 -2.45
C GLY A 4 -39.43 -96.00 -2.80
N GLN A 5 -39.77 -96.95 -3.67
CA GLN A 5 -38.87 -98.05 -4.07
C GLN A 5 -38.15 -97.74 -5.39
N PRO A 6 -36.80 -97.78 -5.45
CA PRO A 6 -36.07 -97.54 -6.70
C PRO A 6 -36.33 -98.65 -7.73
N ALA A 7 -36.25 -98.38 -9.03
CA ALA A 7 -35.79 -97.15 -9.68
C ALA A 7 -36.85 -96.02 -9.67
N TYR A 8 -36.40 -94.77 -9.63
CA TYR A 8 -37.28 -93.61 -9.79
C TYR A 8 -37.26 -93.12 -11.24
N GLN A 9 -38.39 -92.62 -11.70
CA GLN A 9 -38.53 -91.92 -12.97
C GLN A 9 -39.09 -90.52 -12.70
N TYR A 10 -38.73 -89.56 -13.55
CA TYR A 10 -39.06 -88.14 -13.45
C TYR A 10 -39.79 -87.72 -14.71
N ASP A 11 -40.93 -87.06 -14.56
CA ASP A 11 -41.64 -86.40 -15.64
C ASP A 11 -41.59 -84.89 -15.36
N PHE A 12 -40.92 -84.16 -16.25
CA PHE A 12 -40.78 -82.71 -16.17
C PHE A 12 -42.00 -81.97 -16.74
N ASN A 13 -43.07 -82.70 -17.05
CA ASN A 13 -44.31 -82.21 -17.65
C ASN A 13 -44.09 -81.50 -19.00
N ASP A 14 -43.08 -81.94 -19.75
CA ASP A 14 -42.70 -81.43 -21.07
C ASP A 14 -43.35 -82.22 -22.23
N GLY A 15 -44.18 -83.21 -21.91
CA GLY A 15 -44.87 -84.08 -22.87
C GLY A 15 -44.08 -85.33 -23.27
N ASN A 16 -42.84 -85.52 -22.77
CA ASN A 16 -42.03 -86.70 -23.01
C ASN A 16 -42.30 -87.85 -22.00
N GLY A 17 -43.04 -87.57 -20.93
CA GLY A 17 -43.41 -88.55 -19.91
C GLY A 17 -42.26 -88.88 -18.96
N PHE A 18 -42.42 -89.96 -18.20
CA PHE A 18 -41.45 -90.38 -17.18
C PHE A 18 -40.15 -90.94 -17.78
N VAL A 19 -39.02 -90.32 -17.44
CA VAL A 19 -37.66 -90.71 -17.84
C VAL A 19 -36.79 -91.04 -16.62
N SER A 20 -35.71 -91.80 -16.79
CA SER A 20 -34.78 -92.10 -15.70
C SER A 20 -33.78 -90.97 -15.40
N GLU A 21 -33.65 -89.99 -16.30
CA GLU A 21 -32.79 -88.82 -16.13
C GLU A 21 -33.40 -87.89 -15.07
N ASN A 22 -32.60 -87.45 -14.10
CA ASN A 22 -33.03 -86.56 -13.01
C ASN A 22 -32.56 -85.12 -13.20
N GLU A 23 -32.01 -84.80 -14.37
CA GLU A 23 -31.50 -83.47 -14.71
C GLU A 23 -32.22 -82.94 -15.94
N LEU A 24 -32.73 -81.71 -15.83
CA LEU A 24 -33.23 -80.94 -16.97
C LEU A 24 -32.50 -79.60 -16.99
N SER A 25 -31.89 -79.29 -18.13
CA SER A 25 -31.04 -78.11 -18.32
C SER A 25 -31.63 -77.17 -19.37
N ASN A 26 -31.10 -75.94 -19.44
CA ASN A 26 -31.54 -74.90 -20.38
C ASN A 26 -33.03 -74.50 -20.23
N LEU A 27 -33.53 -74.53 -19.00
CA LEU A 27 -34.88 -74.10 -18.67
C LEU A 27 -34.96 -72.57 -18.59
N PRO A 28 -35.93 -71.90 -19.25
CA PRO A 28 -36.18 -70.48 -19.05
C PRO A 28 -36.69 -70.19 -17.62
N ALA A 29 -36.73 -68.92 -17.19
CA ALA A 29 -37.42 -68.56 -15.95
C ALA A 29 -38.91 -68.98 -16.00
N GLY A 30 -39.42 -69.47 -14.88
CA GLY A 30 -40.75 -70.06 -14.82
C GLY A 30 -40.95 -70.96 -13.61
N SER A 31 -42.20 -71.37 -13.39
CA SER A 31 -42.54 -72.36 -12.38
C SER A 31 -42.57 -73.74 -13.04
N TYR A 32 -41.71 -74.63 -12.58
CA TYR A 32 -41.62 -76.00 -13.07
C TYR A 32 -42.21 -76.94 -12.05
N MET A 33 -43.07 -77.84 -12.53
CA MET A 33 -43.62 -78.93 -11.74
C MET A 33 -42.97 -80.22 -12.22
N VAL A 34 -42.35 -80.95 -11.29
CA VAL A 34 -41.72 -82.24 -11.57
C VAL A 34 -42.48 -83.31 -10.83
N ASP A 35 -43.00 -84.26 -11.59
CA ASP A 35 -43.62 -85.48 -11.07
C ASP A 35 -42.56 -86.57 -10.99
N VAL A 36 -42.46 -87.21 -9.83
CA VAL A 36 -41.56 -88.35 -9.59
C VAL A 36 -42.43 -89.58 -9.42
N GLN A 37 -42.05 -90.69 -10.05
CA GLN A 37 -42.70 -91.99 -9.92
C GLN A 37 -41.68 -93.04 -9.45
N ASP A 38 -42.07 -93.90 -8.52
CA ASP A 38 -41.27 -95.06 -8.10
C ASP A 38 -41.64 -96.34 -8.86
N ASP A 39 -40.91 -97.44 -8.66
CA ASP A 39 -41.11 -98.71 -9.39
C ASP A 39 -42.48 -99.38 -9.08
N ASN A 40 -43.11 -98.97 -7.98
CA ASN A 40 -44.46 -99.39 -7.60
C ASN A 40 -45.54 -98.43 -8.12
N LEU A 41 -45.19 -97.51 -9.02
CA LEU A 41 -46.05 -96.51 -9.64
C LEU A 41 -46.59 -95.43 -8.68
N CYS A 42 -46.06 -95.29 -7.47
CA CYS A 42 -46.40 -94.21 -6.55
C CYS A 42 -45.84 -92.88 -7.05
N ARG A 43 -46.69 -91.83 -7.10
CA ARG A 43 -46.32 -90.51 -7.63
C ARG A 43 -46.25 -89.44 -6.56
N GLY A 44 -45.34 -88.48 -6.73
CA GLY A 44 -45.31 -87.25 -5.95
C GLY A 44 -44.75 -86.09 -6.77
N SER A 45 -45.30 -84.90 -6.56
CA SER A 45 -44.93 -83.69 -7.30
C SER A 45 -44.21 -82.69 -6.39
N PHE A 46 -43.24 -81.96 -6.92
CA PHE A 46 -42.76 -80.72 -6.30
C PHE A 46 -42.70 -79.60 -7.34
N THR A 47 -42.86 -78.37 -6.89
CA THR A 47 -42.72 -77.18 -7.73
C THR A 47 -41.49 -76.39 -7.30
N PHE A 48 -40.78 -75.83 -8.27
CA PHE A 48 -39.70 -74.88 -8.03
C PHE A 48 -39.81 -73.74 -9.05
N THR A 49 -39.48 -72.53 -8.61
CA THR A 49 -39.49 -71.33 -9.45
C THR A 49 -38.08 -70.95 -9.83
N LEU A 50 -37.84 -70.81 -11.13
CA LEU A 50 -36.65 -70.16 -11.66
C LEU A 50 -37.00 -68.69 -11.86
N GLU A 51 -36.29 -67.82 -11.15
CA GLU A 51 -36.35 -66.37 -11.36
C GLU A 51 -35.26 -65.97 -12.36
N ASP A 52 -35.58 -65.02 -13.24
CA ASP A 52 -34.55 -64.38 -14.05
C ASP A 52 -33.60 -63.58 -13.14
N PRO A 53 -32.31 -63.48 -13.49
CA PRO A 53 -31.43 -62.53 -12.85
C PRO A 53 -32.04 -61.11 -12.91
N PRO A 54 -31.77 -60.24 -11.92
CA PRO A 54 -32.18 -58.83 -12.02
C PRO A 54 -31.66 -58.21 -13.31
N LEU A 55 -32.35 -57.21 -13.87
CA LEU A 55 -31.89 -56.56 -15.10
C LEU A 55 -30.49 -55.97 -14.91
N LEU A 56 -29.60 -56.19 -15.89
CA LEU A 56 -28.29 -55.57 -15.91
C LEU A 56 -28.43 -54.06 -16.14
N GLN A 57 -27.93 -53.28 -15.17
CA GLN A 57 -27.95 -51.82 -15.17
C GLN A 57 -26.53 -51.29 -15.06
N ALA A 58 -26.31 -50.13 -15.68
CA ALA A 58 -25.05 -49.41 -15.66
C ALA A 58 -25.25 -48.01 -15.10
N SER A 59 -24.30 -47.56 -14.30
CA SER A 59 -24.21 -46.20 -13.78
C SER A 59 -22.75 -45.76 -13.72
N PHE A 60 -22.49 -44.49 -13.41
CA PHE A 60 -21.14 -43.94 -13.37
C PHE A 60 -20.81 -43.33 -12.01
N GLY A 61 -19.61 -43.62 -11.52
CA GLY A 61 -18.92 -42.84 -10.50
C GLY A 61 -17.90 -41.91 -11.17
N LEU A 62 -17.91 -40.64 -10.80
CA LEU A 62 -17.11 -39.58 -11.42
C LEU A 62 -16.22 -38.91 -10.37
N GLN A 63 -14.92 -38.80 -10.65
CA GLN A 63 -14.03 -37.85 -10.00
C GLN A 63 -13.69 -36.78 -11.03
N GLY A 64 -14.17 -35.55 -10.83
CA GLY A 64 -14.07 -34.45 -11.78
C GLY A 64 -12.63 -34.07 -12.15
N ILE A 65 -12.51 -33.33 -13.25
CA ILE A 65 -11.26 -32.75 -13.74
C ILE A 65 -10.89 -31.57 -12.83
N SER A 66 -9.62 -31.46 -12.43
CA SER A 66 -9.17 -30.44 -11.47
C SER A 66 -9.29 -29.02 -12.02
N CYS A 67 -8.73 -28.76 -13.21
CA CYS A 67 -8.67 -27.45 -13.84
C CYS A 67 -9.17 -27.47 -15.28
N PHE A 68 -9.58 -26.32 -15.80
CA PHE A 68 -9.88 -26.17 -17.22
C PHE A 68 -8.67 -26.57 -18.09
N GLY A 69 -8.88 -27.48 -19.03
CA GLY A 69 -7.86 -27.98 -19.96
C GLY A 69 -7.06 -29.19 -19.47
N GLU A 70 -7.23 -29.60 -18.21
CA GLU A 70 -6.53 -30.75 -17.65
C GLU A 70 -7.17 -32.09 -18.04
N ASN A 71 -6.37 -33.15 -17.95
CA ASN A 71 -6.79 -34.53 -18.27
C ASN A 71 -6.48 -35.45 -17.08
N ASP A 72 -6.93 -35.11 -15.89
CA ASP A 72 -6.67 -35.85 -14.65
C ASP A 72 -7.92 -36.49 -14.03
N GLY A 73 -9.07 -36.34 -14.70
CA GLY A 73 -10.31 -36.91 -14.22
C GLY A 73 -10.35 -38.44 -14.27
N GLN A 74 -11.24 -39.02 -13.47
CA GLN A 74 -11.46 -40.47 -13.40
C GLN A 74 -12.95 -40.79 -13.56
N LEU A 75 -13.23 -41.81 -14.37
CA LEU A 75 -14.57 -42.33 -14.63
C LEU A 75 -14.61 -43.83 -14.30
N THR A 76 -15.55 -44.24 -13.46
CA THR A 76 -15.77 -45.65 -13.10
C THR A 76 -17.16 -46.08 -13.52
N ALA A 77 -17.25 -47.09 -14.40
CA ALA A 77 -18.50 -47.75 -14.72
C ALA A 77 -18.88 -48.73 -13.60
N ILE A 78 -20.12 -48.62 -13.11
CA ILE A 78 -20.67 -49.43 -12.03
C ILE A 78 -21.81 -50.26 -12.60
N ALA A 79 -21.63 -51.59 -12.61
CA ALA A 79 -22.63 -52.55 -13.06
C ALA A 79 -23.40 -53.16 -11.87
N THR A 80 -24.72 -53.23 -11.98
CA THR A 80 -25.61 -53.87 -11.00
C THR A 80 -26.66 -54.74 -11.67
N GLY A 81 -27.13 -55.81 -11.00
CA GLY A 81 -28.01 -56.81 -11.62
C GLY A 81 -27.25 -57.74 -12.57
N GLY A 82 -27.96 -58.58 -13.32
CA GLY A 82 -27.37 -59.64 -14.14
C GLY A 82 -26.63 -60.70 -13.31
N VAL A 83 -25.75 -61.44 -13.96
CA VAL A 83 -24.86 -62.42 -13.31
C VAL A 83 -23.43 -61.85 -13.21
N GLY A 84 -22.92 -61.76 -11.97
CA GLY A 84 -21.60 -61.20 -11.69
C GLY A 84 -20.47 -61.85 -12.48
N GLY A 85 -19.42 -61.06 -12.75
CA GLY A 85 -18.37 -61.40 -13.73
C GLY A 85 -18.42 -60.47 -14.95
N TYR A 86 -18.64 -59.17 -14.71
CA TYR A 86 -18.86 -58.19 -15.77
C TYR A 86 -17.59 -57.91 -16.57
N ALA A 87 -17.73 -57.89 -17.89
CA ALA A 87 -16.74 -57.39 -18.84
C ALA A 87 -17.14 -55.98 -19.30
N TYR A 88 -16.16 -55.07 -19.35
CA TYR A 88 -16.36 -53.70 -19.79
C TYR A 88 -15.67 -53.52 -21.14
N GLN A 89 -16.30 -52.77 -22.03
CA GLN A 89 -15.72 -52.36 -23.31
C GLN A 89 -16.04 -50.90 -23.54
N TRP A 90 -15.02 -50.06 -23.42
CA TRP A 90 -15.12 -48.65 -23.74
C TRP A 90 -14.97 -48.43 -25.24
N ALA A 91 -15.59 -47.39 -25.79
CA ALA A 91 -15.49 -47.07 -27.22
C ALA A 91 -14.05 -46.91 -27.73
N ALA A 92 -13.12 -46.48 -26.86
CA ALA A 92 -11.70 -46.36 -27.17
C ALA A 92 -10.89 -47.66 -26.95
N GLY A 93 -11.56 -48.78 -26.69
CA GLY A 93 -10.97 -50.13 -26.65
C GLY A 93 -10.44 -50.59 -25.29
N GLN A 94 -10.55 -49.78 -24.24
CA GLN A 94 -10.18 -50.16 -22.88
C GLN A 94 -11.20 -51.16 -22.30
N SER A 95 -10.75 -51.99 -21.37
CA SER A 95 -11.58 -53.05 -20.75
C SER A 95 -11.64 -53.01 -19.22
N ALA A 96 -10.99 -52.03 -18.59
CA ALA A 96 -11.06 -51.82 -17.15
C ALA A 96 -12.39 -51.13 -16.78
N ALA A 97 -12.93 -51.42 -15.59
CA ALA A 97 -14.12 -50.71 -15.09
C ALA A 97 -13.86 -49.21 -14.87
N THR A 98 -12.61 -48.85 -14.56
CA THR A 98 -12.18 -47.48 -14.28
C THR A 98 -11.23 -46.99 -15.37
N LEU A 99 -11.50 -45.79 -15.89
CA LEU A 99 -10.63 -44.99 -16.75
C LEU A 99 -10.03 -43.85 -15.94
N ASN A 100 -8.74 -43.56 -16.16
CA ASN A 100 -8.00 -42.49 -15.51
C ASN A 100 -7.38 -41.57 -16.57
N GLY A 101 -7.06 -40.34 -16.18
CA GLY A 101 -6.38 -39.40 -17.06
C GLY A 101 -7.31 -38.86 -18.15
N LEU A 102 -8.57 -38.62 -17.79
CA LEU A 102 -9.63 -38.25 -18.72
C LEU A 102 -9.80 -36.73 -18.78
N GLY A 103 -9.95 -36.21 -19.99
CA GLY A 103 -10.39 -34.84 -20.27
C GLY A 103 -11.90 -34.73 -20.50
N PRO A 104 -12.41 -33.51 -20.76
CA PRO A 104 -13.84 -33.30 -21.01
C PRO A 104 -14.27 -33.99 -22.30
N GLY A 105 -15.46 -34.60 -22.31
CA GLY A 105 -15.96 -35.31 -23.48
C GLY A 105 -17.06 -36.32 -23.18
N ALA A 106 -17.56 -36.98 -24.22
CA ALA A 106 -18.54 -38.05 -24.09
C ALA A 106 -17.83 -39.42 -23.98
N TYR A 107 -18.21 -40.21 -23.00
CA TYR A 107 -17.69 -41.55 -22.77
C TYR A 107 -18.82 -42.56 -22.79
N ALA A 108 -18.63 -43.64 -23.54
CA ALA A 108 -19.58 -44.72 -23.66
C ALA A 108 -18.91 -46.06 -23.32
N VAL A 109 -19.64 -46.90 -22.58
CA VAL A 109 -19.22 -48.24 -22.17
C VAL A 109 -20.32 -49.24 -22.48
N THR A 110 -19.91 -50.36 -23.06
CA THR A 110 -20.71 -51.57 -23.18
C THR A 110 -20.31 -52.51 -22.05
N ILE A 111 -21.28 -52.99 -21.28
CA ILE A 111 -21.06 -53.92 -20.16
C ILE A 111 -21.75 -55.24 -20.48
N THR A 112 -21.01 -56.32 -20.37
CA THR A 112 -21.52 -57.69 -20.59
C THR A 112 -21.43 -58.49 -19.30
N ASP A 113 -22.51 -59.15 -18.88
CA ASP A 113 -22.50 -60.04 -17.72
C ASP A 113 -21.96 -61.44 -18.06
N ALA A 114 -21.81 -62.32 -17.06
CA ALA A 114 -21.25 -63.65 -17.27
C ALA A 114 -22.11 -64.58 -18.15
N ASN A 115 -23.40 -64.27 -18.30
CA ASN A 115 -24.35 -65.00 -19.15
C ASN A 115 -24.46 -64.39 -20.56
N GLY A 116 -23.72 -63.32 -20.85
CA GLY A 116 -23.71 -62.66 -22.15
C GLY A 116 -24.80 -61.60 -22.34
N CYS A 117 -25.52 -61.21 -21.28
CA CYS A 117 -26.45 -60.08 -21.33
C CYS A 117 -25.65 -58.78 -21.45
N ILE A 118 -26.08 -57.88 -22.34
CA ILE A 118 -25.38 -56.62 -22.65
C ILE A 118 -26.23 -55.42 -22.22
N THR A 119 -25.59 -54.40 -21.67
CA THR A 119 -26.16 -53.06 -21.49
C THR A 119 -25.15 -52.01 -21.94
N ASP A 120 -25.65 -50.92 -22.50
CA ASP A 120 -24.84 -49.77 -22.91
C ASP A 120 -25.16 -48.58 -22.00
N ALA A 121 -24.14 -47.80 -21.66
CA ALA A 121 -24.30 -46.54 -20.96
C ALA A 121 -23.33 -45.49 -21.50
N ASP A 122 -23.81 -44.27 -21.58
CA ASP A 122 -23.03 -43.10 -21.96
C ASP A 122 -23.16 -41.98 -20.92
N THR A 123 -22.12 -41.16 -20.83
CA THR A 123 -22.10 -39.99 -19.96
C THR A 123 -21.23 -38.89 -20.57
N SER A 124 -21.57 -37.64 -20.25
CA SER A 124 -20.74 -36.48 -20.55
C SER A 124 -19.88 -36.14 -19.34
N PHE A 125 -18.57 -36.04 -19.55
CA PHE A 125 -17.63 -35.60 -18.54
C PHE A 125 -17.31 -34.12 -18.74
N ASN A 126 -17.67 -33.30 -17.76
CA ASN A 126 -17.50 -31.86 -17.80
C ASN A 126 -16.22 -31.45 -17.06
N GLN A 127 -15.66 -30.31 -17.45
CA GLN A 127 -14.56 -29.65 -16.75
C GLN A 127 -15.04 -28.33 -16.12
N PRO A 128 -14.30 -27.76 -15.15
CA PRO A 128 -14.57 -26.42 -14.64
C PRO A 128 -14.50 -25.36 -15.76
N PRO A 129 -15.22 -24.22 -15.63
CA PRO A 129 -15.02 -23.07 -16.51
C PRO A 129 -13.58 -22.54 -16.43
N GLU A 130 -13.09 -21.93 -17.51
CA GLU A 130 -11.76 -21.29 -17.53
C GLU A 130 -11.65 -20.20 -16.45
N LEU A 131 -10.63 -20.29 -15.59
CA LEU A 131 -10.37 -19.31 -14.53
C LEU A 131 -9.82 -18.03 -15.13
N PHE A 132 -10.42 -16.89 -14.81
CA PHE A 132 -9.95 -15.59 -15.27
C PHE A 132 -9.85 -14.57 -14.13
N ILE A 133 -8.93 -13.64 -14.33
CA ILE A 133 -8.68 -12.47 -13.47
C ILE A 133 -8.58 -11.23 -14.35
N GLU A 134 -9.19 -10.14 -13.91
CA GLU A 134 -9.11 -8.83 -14.56
C GLU A 134 -8.89 -7.71 -13.53
N LEU A 135 -8.38 -6.57 -14.01
CA LEU A 135 -8.25 -5.37 -13.19
C LEU A 135 -9.60 -4.70 -13.06
N ASP A 136 -9.97 -4.35 -11.82
CA ASP A 136 -11.12 -3.49 -11.56
C ASP A 136 -10.67 -2.04 -11.40
N THR A 137 -9.84 -1.80 -10.38
CA THR A 137 -9.42 -0.46 -9.99
C THR A 137 -7.91 -0.40 -9.77
N VAL A 138 -7.26 0.66 -10.27
CA VAL A 138 -5.85 0.96 -10.01
C VAL A 138 -5.72 2.42 -9.60
N ILE A 139 -5.14 2.65 -8.43
CA ILE A 139 -4.83 3.99 -7.92
C ILE A 139 -3.30 4.08 -7.77
N ASN A 140 -2.72 5.11 -8.39
CA ASN A 140 -1.29 5.37 -8.35
C ASN A 140 -0.86 5.94 -6.99
N ALA A 141 0.42 5.82 -6.67
CA ALA A 141 0.97 6.44 -5.47
C ALA A 141 0.89 7.97 -5.57
N LEU A 142 0.48 8.62 -4.48
CA LEU A 142 0.28 10.07 -4.39
C LEU A 142 1.59 10.85 -4.39
N CYS A 143 2.60 10.32 -3.69
CA CYS A 143 3.90 10.95 -3.53
C CYS A 143 5.03 10.00 -3.91
N PHE A 144 6.15 10.56 -4.33
CA PHE A 144 7.34 9.80 -4.65
C PHE A 144 7.82 8.99 -3.45
N GLY A 145 7.88 7.67 -3.58
CA GLY A 145 8.35 6.75 -2.54
C GLY A 145 7.33 6.38 -1.46
N GLU A 146 6.10 6.90 -1.53
CA GLU A 146 5.07 6.62 -0.53
C GLU A 146 4.19 5.42 -0.93
N PRO A 147 3.89 4.49 0.01
CA PRO A 147 3.06 3.31 -0.24
C PRO A 147 1.57 3.68 -0.18
N THR A 148 1.11 4.47 -1.14
CA THR A 148 -0.30 4.93 -1.20
C THR A 148 -1.06 4.37 -2.39
N GLY A 149 -0.40 3.56 -3.22
CA GLY A 149 -1.02 2.88 -4.34
C GLY A 149 -2.02 1.82 -3.89
N PHE A 150 -2.97 1.52 -4.77
CA PHE A 150 -4.02 0.54 -4.55
C PHE A 150 -4.36 -0.20 -5.83
N ILE A 151 -4.61 -1.50 -5.72
CA ILE A 151 -5.09 -2.35 -6.81
C ILE A 151 -6.29 -3.15 -6.30
N SER A 152 -7.37 -3.19 -7.07
CA SER A 152 -8.48 -4.13 -6.91
C SER A 152 -8.65 -4.97 -8.17
N VAL A 153 -9.00 -6.24 -8.00
CA VAL A 153 -9.19 -7.20 -9.08
C VAL A 153 -10.57 -7.87 -9.02
N LEU A 154 -10.98 -8.45 -10.15
CA LEU A 154 -12.15 -9.33 -10.20
C LEU A 154 -11.73 -10.69 -10.73
N GLY A 155 -12.33 -11.73 -10.17
CA GLY A 155 -12.14 -13.11 -10.60
C GLY A 155 -13.46 -13.75 -10.97
N ASN A 156 -13.52 -14.48 -12.08
CA ASN A 156 -14.60 -15.45 -12.29
C ASN A 156 -14.10 -16.70 -13.03
N GLY A 157 -15.03 -17.62 -13.34
CA GLY A 157 -14.70 -18.96 -13.85
C GLY A 157 -14.26 -19.91 -12.73
N GLY A 158 -13.47 -20.93 -13.05
CA GLY A 158 -12.89 -21.87 -12.08
C GLY A 158 -13.87 -22.47 -11.08
N VAL A 159 -13.34 -22.89 -9.93
CA VAL A 159 -14.11 -23.45 -8.81
C VAL A 159 -13.97 -22.58 -7.55
N PRO A 160 -15.03 -21.90 -7.09
CA PRO A 160 -14.98 -21.10 -5.87
C PRO A 160 -14.73 -21.94 -4.59
N PRO A 161 -14.19 -21.34 -3.50
CA PRO A 161 -13.80 -19.94 -3.34
C PRO A 161 -12.51 -19.57 -4.09
N PHE A 162 -12.31 -18.26 -4.31
CA PHE A 162 -11.09 -17.71 -4.89
C PHE A 162 -10.22 -17.05 -3.83
N GLU A 163 -8.91 -17.14 -4.04
CA GLU A 163 -7.92 -16.35 -3.33
C GLU A 163 -7.04 -15.60 -4.33
N PHE A 164 -6.53 -14.44 -3.92
CA PHE A 164 -5.78 -13.51 -4.75
C PHE A 164 -4.42 -13.22 -4.12
N SER A 165 -3.41 -12.96 -4.93
CA SER A 165 -2.08 -12.58 -4.48
C SER A 165 -1.51 -11.46 -5.33
N ALA A 166 -0.79 -10.52 -4.73
CA ALA A 166 0.07 -9.58 -5.42
C ALA A 166 1.53 -10.01 -5.18
N GLY A 167 2.11 -10.77 -6.12
CA GLY A 167 3.46 -11.34 -6.06
C GLY A 167 3.52 -12.86 -5.90
N GLY A 168 2.37 -13.55 -5.88
CA GLY A 168 2.27 -15.01 -5.98
C GLY A 168 2.68 -15.82 -4.74
N GLN A 169 3.01 -15.18 -3.61
CA GLN A 169 3.50 -15.87 -2.39
C GLN A 169 2.47 -15.92 -1.26
N ILE A 170 1.71 -14.84 -1.07
CA ILE A 170 0.73 -14.71 0.00
C ILE A 170 -0.64 -14.51 -0.64
N PHE A 171 -1.56 -15.42 -0.36
CA PHE A 171 -2.92 -15.39 -0.87
C PHE A 171 -3.89 -14.85 0.18
N GLN A 172 -4.89 -14.09 -0.29
CA GLN A 172 -5.95 -13.49 0.51
C GLN A 172 -7.29 -13.60 -0.22
N VAL A 173 -8.38 -13.70 0.54
CA VAL A 173 -9.74 -13.79 -0.05
C VAL A 173 -10.22 -12.43 -0.56
N ALA A 174 -9.82 -11.34 0.09
CA ALA A 174 -10.17 -9.99 -0.34
C ALA A 174 -9.39 -9.63 -1.62
N PRO A 175 -10.04 -9.15 -2.68
CA PRO A 175 -9.36 -8.83 -3.94
C PRO A 175 -8.73 -7.42 -3.95
N ASP A 176 -8.57 -6.82 -2.78
CA ASP A 176 -8.07 -5.45 -2.60
C ASP A 176 -6.66 -5.46 -2.01
N PHE A 177 -5.73 -4.78 -2.68
CA PHE A 177 -4.34 -4.63 -2.29
C PHE A 177 -4.04 -3.15 -2.06
N ASP A 178 -3.84 -2.78 -0.80
CA ASP A 178 -3.51 -1.42 -0.38
C ASP A 178 -2.02 -1.27 -0.06
N ASN A 179 -1.63 -0.06 0.31
CA ASN A 179 -0.27 0.27 0.75
C ASN A 179 0.82 -0.12 -0.26
N LEU A 180 0.53 0.04 -1.56
CA LEU A 180 1.44 -0.34 -2.63
C LEU A 180 2.39 0.81 -2.99
N LEU A 181 3.68 0.48 -3.10
CA LEU A 181 4.68 1.38 -3.68
C LEU A 181 4.56 1.42 -5.20
N ALA A 182 5.18 2.42 -5.83
CA ALA A 182 5.34 2.40 -7.28
C ALA A 182 6.15 1.18 -7.72
N GLY A 183 5.64 0.45 -8.72
CA GLY A 183 6.22 -0.81 -9.15
C GLY A 183 5.27 -1.62 -10.02
N ALA A 184 5.81 -2.66 -10.65
CA ALA A 184 5.04 -3.66 -11.36
C ALA A 184 4.63 -4.78 -10.41
N TYR A 185 3.37 -5.18 -10.45
CA TYR A 185 2.78 -6.23 -9.63
C TYR A 185 2.28 -7.36 -10.52
N GLU A 186 2.68 -8.58 -10.20
CA GLU A 186 2.09 -9.80 -10.77
C GLU A 186 0.92 -10.22 -9.87
N LEU A 187 -0.29 -10.14 -10.38
CA LEU A 187 -1.52 -10.47 -9.67
C LEU A 187 -1.91 -11.89 -10.05
N THR A 188 -2.10 -12.74 -9.04
CA THR A 188 -2.46 -14.14 -9.20
C THR A 188 -3.83 -14.39 -8.61
N ILE A 189 -4.71 -15.07 -9.34
CA ILE A 189 -5.91 -15.71 -8.78
C ILE A 189 -5.63 -17.20 -8.61
N MET A 190 -6.16 -17.78 -7.54
CA MET A 190 -6.18 -19.21 -7.28
C MET A 190 -7.59 -19.64 -6.90
N ASP A 191 -8.05 -20.75 -7.45
CA ASP A 191 -9.35 -21.34 -7.12
C ASP A 191 -9.24 -22.47 -6.08
N ALA A 192 -10.36 -23.05 -5.68
CA ALA A 192 -10.41 -24.08 -4.63
C ALA A 192 -9.71 -25.40 -5.01
N ASN A 193 -9.51 -25.64 -6.31
CA ASN A 193 -8.81 -26.81 -6.82
C ASN A 193 -7.29 -26.53 -6.99
N GLY A 194 -6.83 -25.31 -6.71
CA GLY A 194 -5.45 -24.91 -6.84
C GLY A 194 -5.06 -24.46 -8.25
N CYS A 195 -6.03 -24.24 -9.13
CA CYS A 195 -5.81 -23.71 -10.48
C CYS A 195 -5.46 -22.23 -10.38
N THR A 196 -4.47 -21.77 -11.14
CA THR A 196 -4.01 -20.37 -11.08
C THR A 196 -4.05 -19.68 -12.44
N ASN A 197 -4.25 -18.36 -12.42
CA ASN A 197 -4.08 -17.48 -13.57
C ASN A 197 -3.45 -16.16 -13.12
N THR A 198 -2.72 -15.47 -14.00
CA THR A 198 -1.98 -14.25 -13.66
C THR A 198 -2.19 -13.12 -14.66
N ILE A 199 -2.17 -11.90 -14.14
CA ILE A 199 -2.09 -10.65 -14.93
C ILE A 199 -1.06 -9.72 -14.30
N SER A 200 -0.62 -8.70 -15.06
CA SER A 200 0.29 -7.68 -14.55
C SER A 200 -0.41 -6.34 -14.40
N ALA A 201 -0.11 -5.61 -13.32
CA ALA A 201 -0.47 -4.21 -13.13
C ALA A 201 0.77 -3.38 -12.84
N THR A 202 0.67 -2.06 -12.97
CA THR A 202 1.75 -1.14 -12.60
C THR A 202 1.19 0.04 -11.83
N ILE A 203 1.75 0.28 -10.65
CA ILE A 203 1.54 1.49 -9.87
C ILE A 203 2.62 2.48 -10.30
N THR A 204 2.19 3.66 -10.75
CA THR A 204 3.09 4.79 -11.04
C THR A 204 3.13 5.76 -9.86
N GLN A 205 4.08 6.69 -9.88
CA GLN A 205 4.21 7.78 -8.90
C GLN A 205 4.63 9.07 -9.62
N PRO A 206 4.38 10.25 -9.03
CA PRO A 206 4.94 11.49 -9.54
C PRO A 206 6.47 11.53 -9.40
N GLY A 207 7.09 12.51 -10.06
CA GLY A 207 8.50 12.83 -9.81
C GLY A 207 8.71 13.31 -8.37
N GLN A 208 9.94 13.17 -7.86
CA GLN A 208 10.29 13.66 -6.53
C GLN A 208 10.11 15.18 -6.44
N LEU A 209 9.38 15.66 -5.43
CA LEU A 209 9.33 17.07 -5.08
C LEU A 209 10.68 17.47 -4.47
N ILE A 210 11.24 18.58 -4.95
CA ILE A 210 12.51 19.14 -4.48
C ILE A 210 12.30 20.62 -4.27
N VAL A 211 12.84 21.14 -3.17
CA VAL A 211 12.92 22.57 -2.87
C VAL A 211 14.38 22.95 -2.62
N ASP A 212 14.76 24.14 -3.06
CA ASP A 212 16.05 24.77 -2.82
C ASP A 212 15.78 26.09 -2.08
N ALA A 213 16.34 26.25 -0.88
CA ALA A 213 16.20 27.43 -0.02
C ALA A 213 17.09 28.60 -0.49
N GLY A 214 18.02 28.33 -1.42
CA GLY A 214 19.04 29.27 -1.87
C GLY A 214 20.35 29.16 -1.08
N PRO A 215 21.37 29.94 -1.46
CA PRO A 215 22.66 29.92 -0.77
C PRO A 215 22.58 30.59 0.61
N ASP A 216 23.51 30.22 1.50
CA ASP A 216 23.70 30.91 2.78
C ASP A 216 23.93 32.41 2.60
N GLU A 217 23.32 33.19 3.49
CA GLU A 217 23.35 34.65 3.47
C GLU A 217 24.16 35.21 4.63
N ARG A 218 24.72 36.41 4.45
CA ARG A 218 25.53 37.08 5.48
C ARG A 218 25.08 38.52 5.66
N ILE A 219 24.67 38.86 6.89
CA ILE A 219 24.17 40.18 7.25
C ILE A 219 24.93 40.76 8.44
N GLU A 220 24.93 42.08 8.58
CA GLU A 220 25.34 42.75 9.82
C GLU A 220 24.14 42.89 10.76
N LEU A 221 24.41 43.01 12.07
CA LEU A 221 23.38 43.19 13.09
C LEU A 221 22.46 44.38 12.76
N GLY A 222 21.16 44.11 12.59
CA GLY A 222 20.13 45.11 12.29
C GLY A 222 19.77 45.23 10.80
N TYR A 223 20.45 44.50 9.91
CA TYR A 223 20.07 44.38 8.50
C TYR A 223 19.25 43.13 8.22
N SER A 224 18.63 43.06 7.04
CA SER A 224 17.87 41.90 6.59
C SER A 224 18.49 41.26 5.35
N ALA A 225 18.25 39.94 5.19
CA ALA A 225 18.49 39.18 3.97
C ALA A 225 17.14 38.84 3.31
N ARG A 226 17.13 38.70 1.98
CA ARG A 226 15.93 38.22 1.27
C ARG A 226 16.15 36.77 0.89
N LEU A 227 15.44 35.87 1.56
CA LEU A 227 15.43 34.45 1.23
C LEU A 227 14.54 34.21 0.01
N ARG A 228 14.80 33.13 -0.74
CA ARG A 228 13.97 32.75 -1.88
C ARG A 228 14.01 31.25 -2.10
N ALA A 229 12.91 30.58 -1.79
CA ALA A 229 12.75 29.17 -2.11
C ALA A 229 12.34 28.96 -3.56
N VAL A 230 12.89 27.93 -4.18
CA VAL A 230 12.54 27.48 -5.53
C VAL A 230 12.25 25.98 -5.48
N ALA A 231 11.03 25.59 -5.84
CA ALA A 231 10.65 24.19 -5.98
C ALA A 231 10.62 23.80 -7.47
N ASN A 232 10.78 22.51 -7.76
CA ASN A 232 10.61 21.97 -9.12
C ASN A 232 9.14 21.91 -9.56
N ASP A 233 8.18 22.07 -8.63
CA ASP A 233 6.76 22.31 -8.90
C ASP A 233 6.40 23.77 -8.62
N LEU A 234 5.60 24.37 -9.51
CA LEU A 234 5.13 25.75 -9.41
C LEU A 234 3.91 25.90 -8.49
N ASN A 235 3.19 24.81 -8.21
CA ASN A 235 1.96 24.81 -7.43
C ASN A 235 2.20 24.22 -6.03
N VAL A 236 3.10 24.86 -5.28
CA VAL A 236 3.42 24.47 -3.90
C VAL A 236 3.11 25.60 -2.92
N ALA A 237 2.72 25.24 -1.71
CA ALA A 237 2.71 26.12 -0.55
C ALA A 237 4.10 26.07 0.12
N TYR A 238 4.58 27.21 0.63
CA TYR A 238 5.82 27.30 1.37
C TYR A 238 5.53 27.51 2.86
N SER A 239 6.36 26.97 3.73
CA SER A 239 6.38 27.25 5.17
C SER A 239 7.82 27.32 5.64
N TRP A 240 8.18 28.38 6.36
CA TRP A 240 9.53 28.62 6.87
C TRP A 240 9.56 28.59 8.40
N GLU A 241 10.57 27.92 8.94
CA GLU A 241 10.85 27.89 10.38
C GLU A 241 12.32 28.27 10.65
N PRO A 242 12.62 29.02 11.73
CA PRO A 242 11.67 29.66 12.65
C PRO A 242 11.01 30.92 12.06
N PRO A 243 9.74 31.23 12.40
CA PRO A 243 9.00 32.33 11.77
C PRO A 243 9.31 33.73 12.34
N ASP A 244 9.79 33.82 13.59
CA ASP A 244 9.80 35.06 14.39
C ASP A 244 10.58 36.23 13.78
N SER A 245 11.59 35.94 12.96
CA SER A 245 12.46 36.93 12.33
C SER A 245 12.21 37.08 10.83
N LEU A 246 11.12 36.50 10.32
CA LEU A 246 10.73 36.57 8.93
C LEU A 246 9.59 37.58 8.74
N SER A 247 9.58 38.26 7.58
CA SER A 247 8.46 39.12 7.19
C SER A 247 7.16 38.34 6.92
N CYS A 248 7.28 37.07 6.52
CA CYS A 248 6.18 36.14 6.30
C CYS A 248 6.72 34.71 6.41
N ALA A 249 6.03 33.82 7.11
CA ALA A 249 6.44 32.42 7.22
C ALA A 249 5.96 31.57 6.03
N GLU A 250 4.89 31.97 5.34
CA GLU A 250 4.22 31.15 4.33
C GLU A 250 4.44 31.62 2.88
N CYS A 251 5.46 32.45 2.66
CA CYS A 251 5.72 33.07 1.37
C CYS A 251 6.97 32.47 0.72
N GLN A 252 7.03 32.52 -0.62
CA GLN A 252 8.18 32.02 -1.37
C GLN A 252 9.47 32.79 -1.07
N ALA A 253 9.38 34.09 -0.78
CA ALA A 253 10.54 34.96 -0.65
C ALA A 253 10.44 35.93 0.55
N PRO A 254 10.59 35.44 1.80
CA PRO A 254 10.56 36.29 2.98
C PRO A 254 11.81 37.15 3.12
N GLN A 255 11.67 38.26 3.87
CA GLN A 255 12.82 38.99 4.41
C GLN A 255 13.14 38.45 5.81
N ALA A 256 14.37 38.01 6.03
CA ALA A 256 14.88 37.53 7.30
C ALA A 256 15.71 38.63 7.99
N ASN A 257 15.39 38.97 9.24
CA ASN A 257 16.16 39.88 10.08
C ASN A 257 16.44 39.24 11.46
N PRO A 258 17.17 38.12 11.51
CA PRO A 258 17.48 37.47 12.77
C PRO A 258 18.53 38.27 13.55
N VAL A 259 18.40 38.25 14.87
CA VAL A 259 19.37 38.87 15.76
C VAL A 259 20.62 38.00 15.88
N ASN A 260 20.48 36.68 15.90
CA ASN A 260 21.58 35.71 16.00
C ASN A 260 21.66 34.89 14.72
N THR A 261 22.83 34.32 14.42
CA THR A 261 22.94 33.36 13.31
C THR A 261 21.87 32.31 13.42
N THR A 262 21.05 32.18 12.38
CA THR A 262 19.84 31.35 12.38
C THR A 262 19.82 30.54 11.10
N THR A 263 19.62 29.24 11.25
CA THR A 263 19.27 28.35 10.14
C THR A 263 17.77 28.41 9.96
N TYR A 264 17.33 28.69 8.74
CA TYR A 264 15.93 28.61 8.36
C TYR A 264 15.72 27.36 7.53
N THR A 265 14.70 26.59 7.89
CA THR A 265 14.23 25.43 7.12
C THR A 265 12.99 25.85 6.35
N VAL A 266 12.99 25.65 5.03
CA VAL A 266 11.79 25.76 4.20
C VAL A 266 11.19 24.39 3.99
N THR A 267 9.87 24.30 4.08
CA THR A 267 9.06 23.17 3.63
C THR A 267 8.20 23.61 2.46
N ALA A 268 8.29 22.91 1.33
CA ALA A 268 7.38 23.04 0.21
C ALA A 268 6.38 21.88 0.24
N THR A 269 5.08 22.18 0.09
CA THR A 269 4.01 21.19 0.06
C THR A 269 3.19 21.33 -1.21
N ASP A 270 3.05 20.27 -2.00
CA ASP A 270 2.25 20.28 -3.23
C ASP A 270 0.74 20.07 -2.97
N ALA A 271 -0.06 20.06 -4.04
CA ALA A 271 -1.52 19.88 -3.96
C ALA A 271 -1.95 18.48 -3.48
N ASN A 272 -1.07 17.47 -3.57
CA ASN A 272 -1.32 16.12 -3.09
C ASN A 272 -0.85 15.92 -1.63
N GLY A 273 -0.24 16.93 -1.03
CA GLY A 273 0.31 16.89 0.33
C GLY A 273 1.73 16.34 0.40
N CYS A 274 2.42 16.17 -0.73
CA CYS A 274 3.81 15.73 -0.74
C CYS A 274 4.72 16.87 -0.29
N ILE A 275 5.70 16.55 0.55
CA ILE A 275 6.59 17.55 1.16
C ILE A 275 8.03 17.41 0.70
N ALA A 276 8.72 18.53 0.59
CA ALA A 276 10.18 18.61 0.45
C ALA A 276 10.71 19.70 1.36
N THR A 277 11.91 19.51 1.89
CA THR A 277 12.55 20.46 2.81
C THR A 277 13.96 20.81 2.38
N ASP A 278 14.38 22.04 2.65
CA ASP A 278 15.76 22.49 2.50
C ASP A 278 16.10 23.56 3.54
N GLU A 279 17.39 23.83 3.74
CA GLU A 279 17.88 24.76 4.76
C GLU A 279 18.77 25.86 4.17
N VAL A 280 18.68 27.06 4.76
CA VAL A 280 19.57 28.18 4.48
C VAL A 280 20.03 28.83 5.78
N VAL A 281 21.31 29.13 5.89
CA VAL A 281 21.88 29.80 7.07
C VAL A 281 21.98 31.30 6.82
N VAL A 282 21.41 32.10 7.71
CA VAL A 282 21.66 33.55 7.77
C VAL A 282 22.67 33.85 8.86
N LEU A 283 23.93 34.07 8.45
CA LEU A 283 25.04 34.43 9.33
C LEU A 283 24.96 35.90 9.76
N VAL A 284 24.85 36.15 11.07
CA VAL A 284 24.79 37.51 11.62
C VAL A 284 26.15 37.94 12.17
N LEU A 285 26.77 38.92 11.51
CA LEU A 285 27.95 39.60 12.02
C LEU A 285 27.58 40.63 13.08
N LYS A 286 28.07 40.42 14.30
CA LYS A 286 27.85 41.30 15.45
C LYS A 286 28.75 42.54 15.42
N ASN A 287 28.80 43.21 14.27
CA ASN A 287 29.44 44.50 14.12
C ASN A 287 28.57 45.55 14.82
N ARG A 288 29.17 46.34 15.71
CA ARG A 288 28.49 47.36 16.52
C ARG A 288 29.13 48.72 16.27
N PRO A 289 29.03 49.26 15.04
CA PRO A 289 29.66 50.54 14.72
C PRO A 289 28.97 51.66 15.49
N VAL A 290 29.73 52.35 16.33
CA VAL A 290 29.32 53.56 17.04
C VAL A 290 30.38 54.61 16.78
N TYR A 291 29.94 55.77 16.34
CA TYR A 291 30.77 56.93 16.10
C TYR A 291 30.34 58.05 17.03
N ILE A 292 31.27 58.45 17.90
CA ILE A 292 31.12 59.58 18.81
C ILE A 292 32.14 60.64 18.38
N PRO A 293 31.69 61.84 17.95
CA PRO A 293 32.60 62.91 17.58
C PRO A 293 33.53 63.29 18.74
N ASN A 294 34.78 63.63 18.43
CA ASN A 294 35.77 64.09 19.41
C ASN A 294 35.86 65.63 19.51
N ALA A 295 35.14 66.36 18.65
CA ALA A 295 35.05 67.81 18.69
C ALA A 295 33.75 68.30 18.05
N PHE A 296 33.19 69.38 18.59
CA PHE A 296 32.04 70.07 18.00
C PHE A 296 32.16 71.60 18.10
N SER A 297 31.51 72.30 17.16
CA SER A 297 31.59 73.75 16.96
C SER A 297 30.21 74.38 16.89
N PRO A 298 29.58 74.71 18.04
CA PRO A 298 28.27 75.37 18.08
C PRO A 298 28.40 76.83 17.62
N ASN A 299 28.29 77.05 16.31
CA ASN A 299 28.41 78.35 15.63
C ASN A 299 27.19 78.70 14.74
N GLU A 300 26.16 77.85 14.77
CA GLU A 300 24.91 77.96 14.00
C GLU A 300 25.09 77.91 12.48
N ASP A 301 26.20 77.33 11.98
CA ASP A 301 26.43 77.15 10.55
C ASP A 301 25.73 75.90 9.96
N GLY A 302 25.03 75.14 10.81
CA GLY A 302 24.33 73.91 10.48
C GLY A 302 25.22 72.67 10.45
N ARG A 303 26.52 72.80 10.75
CA ARG A 303 27.49 71.72 10.76
C ARG A 303 28.15 71.62 12.12
N ASN A 304 28.10 70.42 12.70
CA ASN A 304 28.79 70.13 13.95
C ASN A 304 28.37 71.06 15.11
N ASP A 305 27.15 71.60 15.06
CA ASP A 305 26.61 72.48 16.09
C ASP A 305 26.17 71.73 17.35
N LEU A 306 25.85 70.44 17.19
CA LEU A 306 25.33 69.58 18.24
C LEU A 306 26.24 68.36 18.40
N PHE A 307 26.65 68.08 19.62
CA PHE A 307 27.34 66.84 19.96
C PHE A 307 26.33 65.71 20.20
N THR A 308 26.25 64.76 19.27
CA THR A 308 25.38 63.58 19.35
C THR A 308 26.16 62.30 19.05
N ILE A 309 25.50 61.16 19.24
CA ILE A 309 26.04 59.82 18.94
C ILE A 309 25.43 59.30 17.65
N TYR A 310 26.29 58.79 16.77
CA TYR A 310 25.89 58.07 15.56
C TYR A 310 26.16 56.58 15.73
N ALA A 311 25.26 55.73 15.25
CA ALA A 311 25.40 54.30 15.37
C ALA A 311 24.77 53.55 14.19
N GLY A 312 25.28 52.37 13.88
CA GLY A 312 24.70 51.51 12.85
C GLY A 312 23.30 50.98 13.23
N PRO A 313 22.60 50.33 12.28
CA PRO A 313 21.21 49.88 12.48
C PRO A 313 21.02 48.83 13.57
N GLY A 314 22.09 48.16 14.01
CA GLY A 314 22.05 47.28 15.17
C GLY A 314 21.91 48.00 16.52
N ALA A 315 22.12 49.31 16.58
CA ALA A 315 21.95 50.09 17.80
C ALA A 315 20.46 50.39 18.03
N ARG A 316 19.96 50.02 19.22
CA ARG A 316 18.57 50.19 19.62
C ARG A 316 18.30 51.59 20.19
N GLN A 317 19.18 52.07 21.07
CA GLN A 317 19.09 53.40 21.68
C GLN A 317 20.38 53.74 22.43
N VAL A 318 20.65 55.03 22.59
CA VAL A 318 21.55 55.54 23.62
C VAL A 318 20.77 55.55 24.93
N LEU A 319 21.23 54.79 25.93
CA LEU A 319 20.59 54.70 27.25
C LEU A 319 20.86 55.94 28.08
N ASP A 320 22.10 56.41 28.06
CA ASP A 320 22.56 57.53 28.86
C ASP A 320 23.73 58.22 28.15
N LEU A 321 23.66 59.54 27.99
CA LEU A 321 24.73 60.40 27.50
C LEU A 321 24.96 61.49 28.55
N LYS A 322 26.14 61.48 29.17
CA LYS A 322 26.56 62.46 30.16
C LYS A 322 27.82 63.16 29.71
N ILE A 323 27.89 64.46 29.95
CA ILE A 323 29.06 65.29 29.66
C ILE A 323 29.48 65.99 30.93
N PHE A 324 30.76 65.99 31.20
CA PHE A 324 31.37 66.56 32.40
C PHE A 324 32.40 67.61 32.04
N ASN A 325 32.44 68.68 32.81
CA ASN A 325 33.52 69.65 32.73
C ASN A 325 34.83 69.08 33.32
N ARG A 326 35.93 69.83 33.18
CA ARG A 326 37.27 69.43 33.67
C ARG A 326 37.38 69.16 35.18
N TRP A 327 36.36 69.51 35.97
CA TRP A 327 36.31 69.30 37.42
C TRP A 327 35.36 68.14 37.80
N GLY A 328 34.83 67.39 36.82
CA GLY A 328 33.89 66.29 37.04
C GLY A 328 32.44 66.75 37.26
N GLY A 329 32.13 68.03 37.07
CA GLY A 329 30.77 68.55 37.16
C GLY A 329 29.95 68.23 35.92
N LEU A 330 28.77 67.65 36.09
CA LEU A 330 27.82 67.34 35.02
C LEU A 330 27.35 68.63 34.31
N VAL A 331 27.52 68.69 32.99
CA VAL A 331 27.10 69.82 32.14
C VAL A 331 25.95 69.49 31.20
N PHE A 332 25.80 68.23 30.82
CA PHE A 332 24.70 67.75 29.99
C PHE A 332 24.39 66.31 30.35
N GLU A 333 23.11 65.97 30.38
CA GLU A 333 22.63 64.61 30.56
C GLU A 333 21.40 64.40 29.68
N LYS A 334 21.37 63.29 28.94
CA LYS A 334 20.21 62.88 28.18
C LYS A 334 20.17 61.38 27.97
N GLY A 335 18.99 60.80 28.07
CA GLY A 335 18.75 59.38 27.86
C GLY A 335 17.37 58.96 28.36
N PRO A 336 16.72 57.95 27.76
CA PRO A 336 17.10 57.25 26.53
C PRO A 336 16.72 58.03 25.25
N PHE A 337 17.49 57.87 24.17
CA PHE A 337 17.15 58.42 22.85
C PHE A 337 17.68 57.59 21.67
N GLN A 338 17.11 57.79 20.48
CA GLN A 338 17.58 57.11 19.26
C GLN A 338 18.91 57.73 18.77
N PRO A 339 19.94 56.91 18.48
CA PRO A 339 21.17 57.42 17.86
C PRO A 339 20.88 57.99 16.46
N ASN A 340 21.81 58.78 15.93
CA ASN A 340 21.71 59.47 14.63
C ASN A 340 20.67 60.61 14.57
N ASP A 341 20.18 61.09 15.72
CA ASP A 341 19.40 62.33 15.81
C ASP A 341 20.24 63.45 16.44
N PRO A 342 20.78 64.40 15.64
CA PRO A 342 21.56 65.51 16.15
C PRO A 342 20.79 66.43 17.08
N SER A 343 19.48 66.60 16.89
CA SER A 343 18.64 67.47 17.73
C SER A 343 18.59 67.02 19.18
N LEU A 344 18.96 65.76 19.43
CA LEU A 344 19.02 65.19 20.75
C LEU A 344 20.38 65.41 21.43
N GLY A 345 21.39 65.90 20.71
CA GLY A 345 22.72 66.17 21.24
C GLY A 345 22.85 67.40 22.14
N TRP A 346 24.07 67.63 22.64
CA TRP A 346 24.43 68.83 23.40
C TRP A 346 24.79 69.98 22.47
N ASP A 347 24.20 71.15 22.70
CA ASP A 347 24.39 72.39 21.93
C ASP A 347 25.55 73.27 22.44
N GLY A 348 26.30 72.81 23.44
CA GLY A 348 27.37 73.59 24.04
C GLY A 348 26.87 74.71 24.95
N PHE A 349 25.63 74.67 25.41
CA PHE A 349 25.12 75.53 26.49
C PHE A 349 25.09 74.77 27.82
N PHE A 350 25.35 75.49 28.91
CA PHE A 350 25.19 74.99 30.26
C PHE A 350 24.47 76.05 31.11
N LYS A 351 23.32 75.69 31.68
CA LYS A 351 22.48 76.59 32.49
C LYS A 351 22.07 77.88 31.76
N GLY A 352 21.81 77.79 30.46
CA GLY A 352 21.40 78.93 29.64
C GLY A 352 22.54 79.83 29.14
N GLU A 353 23.79 79.53 29.53
CA GLU A 353 24.97 80.28 29.09
C GLU A 353 25.87 79.41 28.19
N PRO A 354 26.61 80.02 27.25
CA PRO A 354 27.71 79.39 26.56
C PRO A 354 28.66 78.62 27.48
N ALA A 355 28.82 77.32 27.23
CA ALA A 355 29.85 76.54 27.90
C ALA A 355 31.26 77.02 27.45
N GLN A 356 32.22 76.95 28.37
CA GLN A 356 33.59 77.41 28.10
C GLN A 356 34.25 76.57 27.02
N VAL A 357 34.94 77.21 26.07
CA VAL A 357 35.81 76.50 25.12
C VAL A 357 36.84 75.67 25.89
N GLY A 358 36.96 74.40 25.53
CA GLY A 358 37.82 73.47 26.25
C GLY A 358 37.47 72.00 26.03
N VAL A 359 38.17 71.15 26.76
CA VAL A 359 37.94 69.70 26.74
C VAL A 359 36.97 69.31 27.85
N TYR A 360 35.98 68.52 27.47
CA TYR A 360 34.97 67.91 28.32
C TYR A 360 35.11 66.39 28.25
N ALA A 361 34.77 65.69 29.32
CA ALA A 361 34.69 64.23 29.31
C ALA A 361 33.26 63.82 28.99
N TYR A 362 33.07 62.78 28.19
CA TYR A 362 31.76 62.17 27.97
C TYR A 362 31.71 60.74 28.48
N PHE A 363 30.52 60.34 28.90
CA PHE A 363 30.12 58.97 29.18
C PHE A 363 28.87 58.69 28.33
N ALA A 364 28.88 57.58 27.61
CA ALA A 364 27.75 57.17 26.79
C ALA A 364 27.52 55.67 26.89
N GLU A 365 26.31 55.24 27.23
CA GLU A 365 25.91 53.84 27.17
C GLU A 365 24.98 53.62 25.97
N VAL A 366 25.35 52.73 25.05
CA VAL A 366 24.56 52.39 23.85
C VAL A 366 24.08 50.96 23.93
N ALA A 367 22.76 50.75 23.87
CA ALA A 367 22.13 49.43 23.82
C ALA A 367 21.89 48.98 22.38
N PHE A 368 22.14 47.71 22.11
CA PHE A 368 21.97 47.07 20.80
C PHE A 368 20.76 46.13 20.79
N ILE A 369 20.28 45.81 19.59
CA ILE A 369 19.08 44.97 19.39
C ILE A 369 19.25 43.53 19.89
N ASP A 370 20.50 43.08 20.10
CA ASP A 370 20.84 41.78 20.68
C ASP A 370 20.89 41.77 22.21
N GLY A 371 20.51 42.88 22.86
CA GLY A 371 20.46 43.00 24.31
C GLY A 371 21.80 43.35 24.95
N VAL A 372 22.89 43.46 24.18
CA VAL A 372 24.18 43.95 24.67
C VAL A 372 24.14 45.47 24.79
N SER A 373 24.67 46.02 25.88
CA SER A 373 25.03 47.44 25.97
C SER A 373 26.54 47.60 26.03
N ILE A 374 27.04 48.69 25.43
CA ILE A 374 28.45 49.06 25.43
C ILE A 374 28.59 50.48 25.96
N ILE A 375 29.53 50.65 26.89
CA ILE A 375 29.91 51.95 27.44
C ILE A 375 31.05 52.52 26.60
N TYR A 376 30.92 53.78 26.23
CA TYR A 376 31.92 54.58 25.56
C TYR A 376 32.28 55.77 26.44
N GLU A 377 33.56 55.99 26.64
CA GLU A 377 34.11 57.09 27.41
C GLU A 377 35.21 57.76 26.61
N GLY A 378 35.35 59.07 26.76
CA GLY A 378 36.38 59.80 26.05
C GLY A 378 36.28 61.30 26.26
N ASP A 379 37.08 62.01 25.49
CA ASP A 379 37.15 63.46 25.53
C ASP A 379 36.46 64.06 24.30
N ILE A 380 35.78 65.18 24.52
CA ILE A 380 35.26 66.05 23.47
C ILE A 380 35.79 67.47 23.61
N SER A 381 36.30 68.01 22.51
CA SER A 381 36.70 69.41 22.40
C SER A 381 35.52 70.28 21.95
N LEU A 382 35.06 71.18 22.82
CA LEU A 382 34.17 72.27 22.44
C LEU A 382 35.04 73.41 21.90
N VAL A 383 34.90 73.69 20.60
CA VAL A 383 35.59 74.79 19.91
C VAL A 383 34.55 75.80 19.43
N ARG A 384 34.88 77.08 19.35
CA ARG A 384 33.98 78.14 18.88
C ARG A 384 34.73 79.12 18.01
#